data_AF-A0A420YX88-F1
#
_entry.id   AF-A0A420YX88-F1
#
_cell.length_a   1.000
_cell.length_b   1.000
_cell.length_c   1.000
_cell.angle_alpha   90.00
_cell.angle_beta   90.00
_cell.angle_gamma   90.00
#
_symmetry.space_group_name_H-M   'P 1'
#
loop_
_entity.id
_entity.type
_entity.pdbx_description
1 polymer ?
#
loop_
_entity_poly.entity_id
_entity_poly.type
_entity_poly.pdbx_seq_one_letter_code
_entity_poly.pdbx_strand_id
1 'polypeptide(L)'
;MIMNNNLYKACLLALLALGGLTACRDTMNELRDGSVVKEKQNQSDLDHYIEQEFTKPYNIEVYYRYKESEISRNWVTSPARESNSIQFINVMKYLFLQPYEQLMGKDFVRRFSPQALVLNGTLGYNPPPANTNTKASTVNGVKIVFMNMNNFDFPTMKDEYARWEEYIESDPSWAASQKAWLDGINNGYLAKLKDSYLRTVFHESAHTFHQRVEYSKDFDKISNLDYKQANAINGWSRDGKNSLHYGFITNYASQESHEDFAELFGNYIVLTPEEWNARLASADVVPEGRTLSGKAIIEKKLDFMRTYMQNQWHLDIDSLRKYVQSRYPEFARQDFSQIHLNK
;
A
#
# COMPACT_ATOMS: atom_id res chain seq x y z
N MET A 1 39.89 -5.16 -48.36
CA MET A 1 39.38 -6.56 -48.32
C MET A 1 38.36 -6.61 -47.20
N ILE A 2 37.15 -6.99 -47.58
CA ILE A 2 35.87 -6.69 -46.91
C ILE A 2 35.67 -7.60 -45.70
N MET A 3 35.38 -7.01 -44.53
CA MET A 3 34.86 -7.74 -43.37
C MET A 3 33.35 -7.90 -43.52
N ASN A 4 32.89 -9.15 -43.44
CA ASN A 4 31.54 -9.59 -43.72
C ASN A 4 30.68 -9.46 -42.45
N ASN A 5 29.76 -8.49 -42.43
CA ASN A 5 28.74 -8.31 -41.40
C ASN A 5 27.47 -9.05 -41.83
N ASN A 6 27.23 -10.27 -41.33
CA ASN A 6 25.94 -10.94 -41.46
C ASN A 6 25.80 -12.03 -40.40
N LEU A 7 25.34 -11.66 -39.21
CA LEU A 7 24.55 -12.48 -38.29
C LEU A 7 23.95 -11.49 -37.27
N TYR A 8 22.70 -11.68 -36.85
CA TYR A 8 21.85 -10.76 -36.05
C TYR A 8 20.87 -9.85 -36.82
N LYS A 9 20.29 -10.34 -37.93
CA LYS A 9 19.01 -9.86 -38.46
C LYS A 9 18.12 -11.02 -38.95
N ALA A 10 17.38 -11.64 -38.03
CA ALA A 10 16.19 -12.49 -38.22
C ALA A 10 15.72 -12.84 -36.79
N CYS A 11 14.49 -12.61 -36.32
CA CYS A 11 13.19 -12.68 -36.97
C CYS A 11 12.26 -11.57 -36.46
N LEU A 12 11.76 -10.79 -37.42
CA LEU A 12 10.59 -9.92 -37.32
C LEU A 12 9.67 -10.41 -38.45
N LEU A 13 8.36 -10.53 -38.19
CA LEU A 13 7.24 -10.87 -39.10
C LEU A 13 6.80 -12.34 -39.19
N ALA A 14 5.75 -12.66 -38.43
CA ALA A 14 4.60 -13.52 -38.77
C ALA A 14 3.56 -13.28 -37.65
N LEU A 15 2.29 -12.93 -37.81
CA LEU A 15 1.32 -12.98 -38.90
C LEU A 15 0.26 -11.88 -38.69
N LEU A 16 -0.22 -11.29 -39.78
CA LEU A 16 -1.50 -10.57 -39.87
C LEU A 16 -2.26 -11.14 -41.09
N ALA A 17 -3.59 -11.22 -40.92
CA ALA A 17 -4.64 -11.63 -41.88
C ALA A 17 -4.82 -13.16 -42.07
N LEU A 18 -6.01 -13.78 -42.07
CA LEU A 18 -7.36 -13.35 -42.49
C LEU A 18 -8.46 -14.25 -41.86
N GLY A 19 -9.70 -13.72 -41.78
CA GLY A 19 -10.97 -14.48 -41.67
C GLY A 19 -11.73 -14.21 -40.36
N GLY A 20 -12.90 -13.57 -40.30
CA GLY A 20 -14.01 -13.51 -41.26
C GLY A 20 -15.22 -14.23 -40.65
N LEU A 21 -16.24 -13.45 -40.28
CA LEU A 21 -17.50 -13.83 -39.62
C LEU A 21 -18.17 -15.10 -40.19
N THR A 22 -18.61 -16.00 -39.31
CA THR A 22 -19.85 -16.77 -39.52
C THR A 22 -20.66 -16.79 -38.22
N ALA A 23 -21.86 -16.22 -38.32
CA ALA A 23 -22.92 -16.34 -37.34
C ALA A 23 -23.58 -17.71 -37.50
N CYS A 24 -23.71 -18.47 -36.41
CA CYS A 24 -24.77 -19.45 -36.29
C CYS A 24 -25.73 -18.94 -35.22
N ARG A 25 -26.96 -18.73 -35.66
CA ARG A 25 -28.11 -18.34 -34.87
C ARG A 25 -28.87 -19.61 -34.45
N ASP A 26 -29.44 -19.55 -33.25
CA ASP A 26 -30.52 -20.39 -32.69
C ASP A 26 -30.18 -21.79 -32.16
N THR A 27 -29.84 -21.84 -30.86
CA THR A 27 -30.55 -22.71 -29.92
C THR A 27 -30.97 -21.87 -28.69
N MET A 28 -32.24 -21.48 -28.66
CA MET A 28 -32.89 -20.97 -27.45
C MET A 28 -33.14 -22.11 -26.46
N ASN A 29 -33.04 -21.76 -25.18
CA ASN A 29 -33.53 -22.47 -23.99
C ASN A 29 -32.75 -23.70 -23.52
N GLU A 30 -31.87 -23.46 -22.54
CA GLU A 30 -32.03 -23.99 -21.18
C GLU A 30 -31.42 -22.98 -20.20
N LEU A 31 -32.24 -22.07 -19.67
CA LEU A 31 -31.87 -21.33 -18.47
C LEU A 31 -31.77 -22.35 -17.33
N ARG A 32 -30.55 -22.76 -16.99
CA ARG A 32 -30.29 -23.43 -15.72
C ARG A 32 -30.48 -22.39 -14.61
N ASP A 33 -31.65 -22.44 -13.99
CA ASP A 33 -31.96 -21.75 -12.75
C ASP A 33 -31.14 -22.40 -11.62
N GLY A 34 -29.91 -21.92 -11.47
CA GLY A 34 -28.96 -22.39 -10.48
C GLY A 34 -27.70 -21.55 -10.56
N SER A 35 -27.37 -20.86 -9.46
CA SER A 35 -26.11 -20.16 -9.30
C SER A 35 -24.95 -21.07 -9.73
N VAL A 36 -24.15 -20.63 -10.70
CA VAL A 36 -22.94 -21.34 -11.17
C VAL A 36 -21.83 -21.30 -10.10
N VAL A 37 -22.04 -20.55 -9.01
CA VAL A 37 -21.17 -20.56 -7.84
C VAL A 37 -21.65 -21.66 -6.90
N LYS A 38 -21.02 -22.83 -6.98
CA LYS A 38 -21.11 -23.82 -5.88
C LYS A 38 -20.50 -23.19 -4.63
N GLU A 39 -21.23 -23.20 -3.51
CA GLU A 39 -20.63 -22.92 -2.20
C GLU A 39 -19.38 -23.78 -2.03
N LYS A 40 -18.25 -23.16 -1.67
CA LYS A 40 -17.03 -23.88 -1.33
C LYS A 40 -17.34 -24.78 -0.14
N GLN A 41 -17.34 -26.09 -0.32
CA GLN A 41 -17.37 -27.04 0.80
C GLN A 41 -16.17 -26.75 1.73
N ASN A 42 -16.42 -26.71 3.05
CA ASN A 42 -15.45 -26.50 4.13
C ASN A 42 -14.86 -25.08 4.23
N GLN A 43 -15.69 -24.02 4.15
CA GLN A 43 -15.27 -22.68 4.55
C GLN A 43 -15.04 -22.61 6.07
N SER A 44 -13.92 -22.04 6.49
CA SER A 44 -13.67 -21.72 7.90
C SER A 44 -14.43 -20.44 8.32
N ASP A 45 -14.50 -20.17 9.62
CA ASP A 45 -15.04 -18.91 10.13
C ASP A 45 -14.31 -17.70 9.53
N LEU A 46 -12.99 -17.81 9.30
CA LEU A 46 -12.23 -16.77 8.62
C LEU A 46 -12.60 -16.61 7.14
N ASP A 47 -12.87 -17.70 6.41
CA ASP A 47 -13.33 -17.59 5.03
C ASP A 47 -14.67 -16.85 4.94
N HIS A 48 -15.61 -17.17 5.84
CA HIS A 48 -16.88 -16.46 5.94
C HIS A 48 -16.70 -15.00 6.33
N TYR A 49 -15.81 -14.71 7.28
CA TYR A 49 -15.49 -13.35 7.69
C TYR A 49 -14.92 -12.51 6.53
N ILE A 50 -13.93 -13.04 5.81
CA ILE A 50 -13.34 -12.38 4.63
C ILE A 50 -14.43 -12.10 3.58
N GLU A 51 -15.28 -13.08 3.30
CA GLU A 51 -16.34 -12.92 2.31
C GLU A 51 -17.31 -11.78 2.66
N GLN A 52 -17.75 -11.72 3.91
CA GLN A 52 -18.75 -10.75 4.35
C GLN A 52 -18.18 -9.35 4.57
N GLU A 53 -16.93 -9.24 5.02
CA GLU A 53 -16.34 -7.96 5.44
C GLU A 53 -15.32 -7.40 4.45
N PHE A 54 -14.85 -8.18 3.48
CA PHE A 54 -13.87 -7.75 2.48
C PHE A 54 -14.36 -7.98 1.05
N THR A 55 -14.69 -9.22 0.69
CA THR A 55 -15.05 -9.57 -0.70
C THR A 55 -16.33 -8.87 -1.12
N LYS A 56 -17.45 -9.05 -0.41
CA LYS A 56 -18.74 -8.44 -0.79
C LYS A 56 -18.77 -6.91 -0.68
N PRO A 57 -18.24 -6.29 0.39
CA PRO A 57 -18.32 -4.85 0.54
C PRO A 57 -17.33 -4.10 -0.35
N TYR A 58 -16.16 -4.66 -0.63
CA TYR A 58 -15.06 -3.92 -1.27
C TYR A 58 -14.47 -4.59 -2.51
N ASN A 59 -14.93 -5.78 -2.90
CA ASN A 59 -14.34 -6.57 -3.99
C ASN A 59 -12.84 -6.84 -3.77
N ILE A 60 -12.48 -7.12 -2.51
CA ILE A 60 -11.10 -7.43 -2.10
C ILE A 60 -11.05 -8.90 -1.69
N GLU A 61 -10.28 -9.69 -2.43
CA GLU A 61 -9.97 -11.06 -2.05
C GLU A 61 -8.82 -11.10 -1.02
N VAL A 62 -8.89 -12.01 -0.07
CA VAL A 62 -7.79 -12.23 0.89
C VAL A 62 -7.32 -13.68 0.80
N TYR A 63 -6.06 -13.84 0.40
CA TYR A 63 -5.38 -15.13 0.28
C TYR A 63 -4.44 -15.33 1.45
N TYR A 64 -4.88 -16.06 2.47
CA TYR A 64 -4.09 -16.34 3.67
C TYR A 64 -3.55 -17.78 3.75
N ARG A 65 -4.19 -18.71 3.03
CA ARG A 65 -3.69 -20.07 2.82
C ARG A 65 -2.74 -20.06 1.62
N TYR A 66 -1.61 -20.75 1.74
CA TYR A 66 -0.57 -20.75 0.71
C TYR A 66 -1.12 -21.21 -0.63
N LYS A 67 -0.92 -20.37 -1.65
CA LYS A 67 -1.12 -20.69 -3.05
C LYS A 67 0.04 -20.11 -3.84
N GLU A 68 0.93 -20.98 -4.29
CA GLU A 68 2.10 -20.60 -5.07
C GLU A 68 1.73 -19.76 -6.31
N SER A 69 0.59 -20.07 -6.94
CA SER A 69 0.06 -19.32 -8.09
C SER A 69 -0.23 -17.84 -7.82
N GLU A 70 -0.45 -17.45 -6.57
CA GLU A 70 -0.79 -16.08 -6.19
C GLU A 70 0.45 -15.21 -5.94
N ILE A 71 1.64 -15.81 -5.97
CA ILE A 71 2.92 -15.14 -5.73
C ILE A 71 3.67 -15.11 -7.06
N SER A 72 3.96 -13.93 -7.60
CA SER A 72 4.63 -13.81 -8.92
C SER A 72 6.12 -14.18 -8.91
N ARG A 73 6.68 -14.45 -7.74
CA ARG A 73 8.11 -14.69 -7.53
C ARG A 73 8.30 -16.06 -6.89
N ASN A 74 9.31 -16.79 -7.34
CA ASN A 74 9.69 -18.14 -6.87
C ASN A 74 10.32 -18.10 -5.45
N TRP A 75 9.71 -17.36 -4.52
CA TRP A 75 10.16 -17.32 -3.14
C TRP A 75 9.75 -18.61 -2.43
N VAL A 76 10.69 -19.21 -1.69
CA VAL A 76 10.38 -20.30 -0.75
C VAL A 76 9.74 -19.66 0.48
N THR A 77 8.43 -19.82 0.65
CA THR A 77 7.67 -19.22 1.75
C THR A 77 6.77 -20.22 2.47
N SER A 78 6.30 -19.86 3.66
CA SER A 78 5.27 -20.61 4.38
C SER A 78 3.98 -19.79 4.48
N PRO A 79 2.79 -20.42 4.65
CA PRO A 79 1.55 -19.69 4.86
C PRO A 79 1.59 -18.81 6.10
N ALA A 80 0.82 -17.72 6.07
CA ALA A 80 0.54 -16.94 7.27
C ALA A 80 -0.32 -17.76 8.25
N ARG A 81 -0.04 -17.63 9.55
CA ARG A 81 -0.91 -18.17 10.60
C ARG A 81 -2.28 -17.50 10.53
N GLU A 82 -3.34 -18.27 10.80
CA GLU A 82 -4.71 -17.77 10.72
C GLU A 82 -4.94 -16.58 11.66
N SER A 83 -4.46 -16.67 12.92
CA SER A 83 -4.53 -15.60 13.92
C SER A 83 -3.86 -14.30 13.45
N ASN A 84 -2.68 -14.40 12.86
CA ASN A 84 -1.94 -13.23 12.36
C ASN A 84 -2.61 -12.65 11.11
N SER A 85 -3.25 -13.51 10.29
CA SER A 85 -4.01 -13.09 9.12
C SER A 85 -5.25 -12.27 9.52
N ILE A 86 -6.00 -12.73 10.54
CA ILE A 86 -7.14 -11.99 11.13
C ILE A 86 -6.66 -10.63 11.63
N GLN A 87 -5.59 -10.60 12.43
CA GLN A 87 -5.04 -9.36 12.95
C GLN A 87 -4.64 -8.39 11.85
N PHE A 88 -3.96 -8.88 10.80
CA PHE A 88 -3.54 -8.06 9.67
C PHE A 88 -4.73 -7.43 8.93
N ILE A 89 -5.70 -8.24 8.51
CA ILE A 89 -6.83 -7.73 7.73
C ILE A 89 -7.69 -6.78 8.54
N ASN A 90 -7.83 -7.00 9.84
CA ASN A 90 -8.55 -6.10 10.74
C ASN A 90 -7.84 -4.75 10.87
N VAL A 91 -6.51 -4.75 10.97
CA VAL A 91 -5.71 -3.51 10.95
C VAL A 91 -5.85 -2.78 9.61
N MET A 92 -5.82 -3.49 8.47
CA MET A 92 -6.03 -2.88 7.15
C MET A 92 -7.45 -2.33 7.00
N LYS A 93 -8.46 -3.04 7.49
CA LYS A 93 -9.84 -2.53 7.52
C LYS A 93 -9.93 -1.24 8.33
N TYR A 94 -9.33 -1.21 9.52
CA TYR A 94 -9.36 -0.07 10.43
C TYR A 94 -8.59 1.16 9.91
N LEU A 95 -7.38 0.97 9.39
CA LEU A 95 -6.47 2.07 9.02
C LEU A 95 -6.47 2.44 7.53
N PHE A 96 -6.99 1.57 6.64
CA PHE A 96 -7.02 1.81 5.21
C PHE A 96 -8.45 1.86 4.67
N LEU A 97 -9.27 0.81 4.84
CA LEU A 97 -10.61 0.75 4.22
C LEU A 97 -11.60 1.73 4.85
N GLN A 98 -11.71 1.73 6.19
CA GLN A 98 -12.68 2.56 6.90
C GLN A 98 -12.46 4.08 6.73
N PRO A 99 -11.22 4.62 6.74
CA PRO A 99 -10.98 6.03 6.43
C PRO A 99 -11.50 6.45 5.04
N TYR A 100 -11.22 5.64 4.00
CA TYR A 100 -11.75 5.91 2.67
C TYR A 100 -13.28 5.77 2.61
N GLU A 101 -13.85 4.73 3.22
CA GLU A 101 -15.30 4.54 3.23
C GLU A 101 -16.01 5.69 3.93
N GLN A 102 -15.49 6.14 5.07
CA GLN A 102 -16.08 7.23 5.84
C GLN A 102 -16.07 8.55 5.06
N LEU A 103 -15.05 8.77 4.23
CA LEU A 103 -14.90 10.00 3.46
C LEU A 103 -15.63 9.95 2.11
N MET A 104 -15.60 8.81 1.42
CA MET A 104 -15.98 8.69 0.00
C MET A 104 -17.03 7.60 -0.28
N GLY A 105 -17.38 6.78 0.70
CA GLY A 105 -18.32 5.66 0.57
C GLY A 105 -17.72 4.37 -0.01
N LYS A 106 -18.46 3.27 0.11
CA LYS A 106 -17.99 1.92 -0.28
C LYS A 106 -17.65 1.79 -1.76
N ASP A 107 -18.39 2.45 -2.65
CA ASP A 107 -18.15 2.36 -4.09
C ASP A 107 -16.80 2.97 -4.50
N PHE A 108 -16.37 4.03 -3.80
CA PHE A 108 -15.03 4.57 -3.97
C PHE A 108 -13.98 3.55 -3.53
N VAL A 109 -14.14 2.96 -2.34
CA VAL A 109 -13.21 1.94 -1.81
C VAL A 109 -13.09 0.76 -2.76
N ARG A 110 -14.22 0.24 -3.28
CA ARG A 110 -14.27 -0.83 -4.28
C ARG A 110 -13.44 -0.52 -5.53
N ARG A 111 -13.44 0.75 -5.94
CA ARG A 111 -12.75 1.17 -7.16
C ARG A 111 -11.26 1.37 -6.91
N PHE A 112 -10.84 1.97 -5.80
CA PHE A 112 -9.45 2.42 -5.62
C PHE A 112 -8.60 1.59 -4.65
N SER A 113 -9.18 0.51 -4.10
CA SER A 113 -8.42 -0.47 -3.32
C SER A 113 -7.78 -1.55 -4.20
N PRO A 114 -6.74 -2.25 -3.70
CA PRO A 114 -6.24 -3.46 -4.34
C PRO A 114 -7.34 -4.52 -4.48
N GLN A 115 -7.30 -5.30 -5.55
CA GLN A 115 -8.26 -6.40 -5.77
C GLN A 115 -7.97 -7.61 -4.88
N ALA A 116 -6.72 -7.79 -4.47
CA ALA A 116 -6.37 -8.88 -3.56
C ALA A 116 -5.22 -8.55 -2.61
N LEU A 117 -5.30 -9.12 -1.40
CA LEU A 117 -4.23 -9.17 -0.42
C LEU A 117 -3.75 -10.61 -0.29
N VAL A 118 -2.47 -10.87 -0.52
CA VAL A 118 -1.86 -12.19 -0.36
C VAL A 118 -0.96 -12.16 0.86
N LEU A 119 -1.22 -13.02 1.85
CA LEU A 119 -0.58 -13.00 3.16
C LEU A 119 0.38 -14.19 3.31
N ASN A 120 1.68 -13.90 3.29
CA ASN A 120 2.74 -14.89 3.42
C ASN A 120 3.42 -14.81 4.79
N GLY A 121 3.66 -15.98 5.39
CA GLY A 121 4.15 -16.12 6.75
C GLY A 121 5.61 -15.69 6.94
N THR A 122 6.47 -15.97 5.95
CA THR A 122 7.93 -15.68 6.00
C THR A 122 8.31 -14.48 5.15
N LEU A 123 9.52 -13.97 5.34
CA LEU A 123 10.12 -12.94 4.48
C LEU A 123 10.33 -13.47 3.05
N GLY A 124 10.17 -12.60 2.05
CA GLY A 124 10.58 -12.89 0.68
C GLY A 124 12.07 -12.65 0.51
N TYR A 125 12.89 -13.68 0.71
CA TYR A 125 14.35 -13.57 0.58
C TYR A 125 14.75 -13.41 -0.89
N ASN A 126 15.48 -12.33 -1.20
CA ASN A 126 16.10 -12.14 -2.50
C ASN A 126 17.55 -12.61 -2.43
N PRO A 127 17.93 -13.65 -3.21
CA PRO A 127 19.29 -14.19 -3.17
C PRO A 127 20.33 -13.15 -3.66
N PRO A 128 21.62 -13.43 -3.49
CA PRO A 128 22.70 -12.58 -3.98
C PRO A 128 22.50 -12.17 -5.45
N PRO A 129 22.91 -10.95 -5.85
CA PRO A 129 23.73 -9.99 -5.08
C PRO A 129 22.93 -9.05 -4.16
N ALA A 130 21.59 -9.05 -4.21
CA ALA A 130 20.79 -8.12 -3.44
C ALA A 130 20.85 -8.39 -1.92
N ASN A 131 20.78 -9.67 -1.52
CA ASN A 131 20.78 -10.11 -0.12
C ASN A 131 19.82 -9.30 0.77
N THR A 132 18.62 -9.03 0.26
CA THR A 132 17.58 -8.24 0.92
C THR A 132 16.32 -9.07 1.15
N ASN A 133 15.48 -8.61 2.07
CA ASN A 133 14.16 -9.19 2.29
C ASN A 133 13.07 -8.25 1.78
N THR A 134 12.15 -8.78 0.98
CA THR A 134 10.95 -8.09 0.54
C THR A 134 9.86 -8.27 1.60
N LYS A 135 9.30 -7.14 2.07
CA LYS A 135 8.19 -7.10 3.04
C LYS A 135 6.82 -6.96 2.37
N ALA A 136 6.77 -6.38 1.17
CA ALA A 136 5.60 -6.37 0.33
C ALA A 136 5.98 -6.28 -1.16
N SER A 137 5.12 -6.79 -2.05
CA SER A 137 5.30 -6.71 -3.51
C SER A 137 3.96 -6.64 -4.23
N THR A 138 3.94 -6.08 -5.43
CA THR A 138 2.75 -6.10 -6.28
C THR A 138 2.79 -7.26 -7.28
N VAL A 139 1.61 -7.71 -7.68
CA VAL A 139 1.41 -8.57 -8.86
C VAL A 139 0.41 -7.88 -9.79
N ASN A 140 0.88 -7.55 -11.00
CA ASN A 140 0.11 -6.86 -12.05
C ASN A 140 -0.59 -5.56 -11.59
N GLY A 141 -0.05 -4.88 -10.57
CA GLY A 141 -0.62 -3.64 -10.03
C GLY A 141 -1.99 -3.76 -9.34
N VAL A 142 -2.51 -4.98 -9.17
CA VAL A 142 -3.85 -5.22 -8.61
C VAL A 142 -3.85 -6.09 -7.36
N LYS A 143 -2.80 -6.88 -7.13
CA LYS A 143 -2.63 -7.67 -5.91
C LYS A 143 -1.43 -7.17 -5.12
N ILE A 144 -1.57 -7.10 -3.80
CA ILE A 144 -0.45 -6.83 -2.88
C ILE A 144 -0.13 -8.10 -2.11
N VAL A 145 1.11 -8.55 -2.22
CA VAL A 145 1.68 -9.66 -1.47
C VAL A 145 2.39 -9.10 -0.26
N PHE A 146 1.88 -9.36 0.94
CA PHE A 146 2.51 -9.03 2.21
C PHE A 146 3.29 -10.22 2.76
N MET A 147 4.52 -9.96 3.18
CA MET A 147 5.44 -10.97 3.70
C MET A 147 5.60 -10.84 5.21
N ASN A 148 6.18 -11.88 5.82
CA ASN A 148 6.53 -11.89 7.24
C ASN A 148 5.32 -11.78 8.18
N MET A 149 4.15 -12.24 7.74
CA MET A 149 2.91 -12.17 8.50
C MET A 149 2.97 -12.94 9.82
N ASN A 150 3.83 -13.96 9.94
CA ASN A 150 3.99 -14.68 11.20
C ASN A 150 4.71 -13.86 12.28
N ASN A 151 5.29 -12.70 11.91
CA ASN A 151 5.84 -11.70 12.81
C ASN A 151 4.96 -10.43 12.89
N PHE A 152 3.76 -10.46 12.29
CA PHE A 152 2.75 -9.42 12.47
C PHE A 152 2.00 -9.72 13.77
N ASP A 153 2.38 -9.01 14.85
CA ASP A 153 1.82 -9.23 16.19
C ASP A 153 1.63 -7.90 16.93
N PHE A 154 0.36 -7.56 17.15
CA PHE A 154 -0.13 -6.35 17.83
C PHE A 154 -1.21 -6.73 18.86
N PRO A 155 -0.82 -7.33 20.01
CA PRO A 155 -1.79 -7.69 21.04
C PRO A 155 -2.52 -6.45 21.54
N THR A 156 -3.78 -6.62 21.90
CA THR A 156 -4.58 -5.53 22.45
C THR A 156 -4.10 -5.15 23.85
N MET A 157 -4.07 -3.85 24.12
CA MET A 157 -3.79 -3.27 25.44
C MET A 157 -5.08 -2.81 26.14
N LYS A 158 -6.24 -3.31 25.68
CA LYS A 158 -7.56 -2.84 26.10
C LYS A 158 -7.72 -2.84 27.62
N ASP A 159 -7.28 -3.89 28.30
CA ASP A 159 -7.43 -4.04 29.74
C ASP A 159 -6.52 -3.08 30.50
N GLU A 160 -5.32 -2.83 30.00
CA GLU A 160 -4.38 -1.86 30.56
C GLU A 160 -4.87 -0.42 30.39
N TYR A 161 -5.52 -0.12 29.26
CA TYR A 161 -6.19 1.16 29.05
C TYR A 161 -7.39 1.33 29.99
N ALA A 162 -8.21 0.30 30.20
CA ALA A 162 -9.34 0.34 31.13
C ALA A 162 -8.86 0.54 32.58
N ARG A 163 -7.80 -0.16 32.98
CA ARG A 163 -7.16 0.03 34.28
C ARG A 163 -6.57 1.43 34.42
N TRP A 164 -5.98 1.98 33.36
CA TRP A 164 -5.49 3.35 33.40
C TRP A 164 -6.63 4.34 33.70
N GLU A 165 -7.77 4.22 33.01
CA GLU A 165 -8.93 5.11 33.19
C GLU A 165 -9.50 5.09 34.61
N GLU A 166 -9.56 3.91 35.24
CA GLU A 166 -10.07 3.75 36.61
C GLU A 166 -9.26 4.56 37.66
N TYR A 167 -7.96 4.77 37.42
CA TYR A 167 -7.06 5.39 38.38
C TYR A 167 -6.68 6.84 38.05
N ILE A 168 -7.20 7.43 36.97
CA ILE A 168 -6.90 8.82 36.57
C ILE A 168 -7.18 9.79 37.73
N GLU A 169 -8.29 9.60 38.44
CA GLU A 169 -8.70 10.50 39.52
C GLU A 169 -8.07 10.12 40.88
N SER A 170 -7.92 8.82 41.15
CA SER A 170 -7.51 8.33 42.48
C SER A 170 -5.99 8.31 42.68
N ASP A 171 -5.20 8.12 41.61
CA ASP A 171 -3.74 8.22 41.63
C ASP A 171 -3.21 8.86 40.33
N PRO A 172 -3.26 10.20 40.22
CA PRO A 172 -2.83 10.91 39.02
C PRO A 172 -1.35 10.68 38.65
N SER A 173 -0.50 10.43 39.64
CA SER A 173 0.95 10.19 39.43
C SER A 173 1.18 8.84 38.78
N TRP A 174 0.53 7.79 39.30
CA TRP A 174 0.54 6.48 38.68
C TRP A 174 -0.10 6.53 37.28
N ALA A 175 -1.25 7.19 37.14
CA ALA A 175 -1.96 7.28 35.86
C ALA A 175 -1.12 7.99 34.78
N ALA A 176 -0.38 9.04 35.12
CA ALA A 176 0.54 9.69 34.18
C ALA A 176 1.67 8.76 33.74
N SER A 177 2.25 8.00 34.68
CA SER A 177 3.32 7.02 34.39
C SER A 177 2.81 5.87 33.52
N GLN A 178 1.61 5.36 33.83
CA GLN A 178 0.96 4.31 33.07
C GLN A 178 0.61 4.77 31.65
N LYS A 179 0.13 6.02 31.49
CA LYS A 179 -0.16 6.59 30.18
C LYS A 179 1.10 6.72 29.31
N ALA A 180 2.22 7.17 29.89
CA ALA A 180 3.48 7.26 29.16
C ALA A 180 3.97 5.88 28.66
N TRP A 181 3.77 4.83 29.46
CA TRP A 181 4.07 3.45 29.04
C TRP A 181 3.16 2.98 27.90
N LEU A 182 1.83 3.19 28.01
CA LEU A 182 0.86 2.87 26.95
C LEU A 182 1.18 3.60 25.65
N ASP A 183 1.55 4.88 25.72
CA ASP A 183 1.95 5.68 24.56
C ASP A 183 3.23 5.15 23.91
N GLY A 184 4.20 4.69 24.72
CA GLY A 184 5.39 4.02 24.21
C GLY A 184 5.06 2.75 23.41
N ILE A 185 4.17 1.91 23.91
CA ILE A 185 3.71 0.70 23.21
C ILE A 185 2.97 1.07 21.92
N ASN A 186 2.02 1.99 21.99
CA ASN A 186 1.23 2.44 20.85
C ASN A 186 2.11 3.01 19.73
N ASN A 187 3.06 3.88 20.09
CA ASN A 187 4.01 4.45 19.13
C ASN A 187 4.90 3.36 18.50
N GLY A 188 5.33 2.37 19.29
CA GLY A 188 6.07 1.21 18.78
C GLY A 188 5.27 0.39 17.76
N TYR A 189 3.95 0.24 17.99
CA TYR A 189 3.06 -0.44 17.05
C TYR A 189 2.89 0.33 15.75
N LEU A 190 2.56 1.62 15.86
CA LEU A 190 2.40 2.51 14.70
C LEU A 190 3.67 2.60 13.86
N ALA A 191 4.85 2.67 14.48
CA ALA A 191 6.13 2.69 13.76
C ALA A 191 6.30 1.45 12.87
N LYS A 192 6.02 0.25 13.40
CA LYS A 192 6.09 -1.01 12.64
C LYS A 192 5.07 -1.05 11.49
N LEU A 193 3.85 -0.55 11.73
CA LEU A 193 2.78 -0.55 10.73
C LEU A 193 3.05 0.41 9.58
N LYS A 194 3.49 1.63 9.90
CA LYS A 194 3.77 2.67 8.91
C LYS A 194 4.95 2.32 8.00
N ASP A 195 6.00 1.73 8.54
CA ASP A 195 7.24 1.45 7.80
C ASP A 195 7.03 0.58 6.55
N SER A 196 6.18 -0.43 6.65
CA SER A 196 6.12 -1.49 5.63
C SER A 196 4.72 -1.82 5.12
N TYR A 197 3.68 -1.67 5.95
CA TYR A 197 2.34 -2.12 5.58
C TYR A 197 1.48 -0.98 5.08
N LEU A 198 1.33 0.08 5.88
CA LEU A 198 0.47 1.21 5.53
C LEU A 198 1.05 2.02 4.36
N ARG A 199 2.35 2.34 4.39
CA ARG A 199 2.97 3.07 3.27
C ARG A 199 2.76 2.33 1.95
N THR A 200 2.96 1.01 1.94
CA THR A 200 2.78 0.18 0.74
C THR A 200 1.33 0.20 0.25
N VAL A 201 0.34 -0.10 1.10
CA VAL A 201 -1.06 -0.15 0.63
C VAL A 201 -1.55 1.21 0.12
N PHE A 202 -1.14 2.32 0.75
CA PHE A 202 -1.46 3.66 0.26
C PHE A 202 -0.70 4.01 -1.02
N HIS A 203 0.58 3.65 -1.14
CA HIS A 203 1.38 3.79 -2.37
C HIS A 203 0.70 3.06 -3.54
N GLU A 204 0.34 1.78 -3.36
CA GLU A 204 -0.33 1.02 -4.40
C GLU A 204 -1.72 1.57 -4.72
N SER A 205 -2.47 2.04 -3.72
CA SER A 205 -3.75 2.73 -3.97
C SER A 205 -3.57 3.96 -4.84
N ALA A 206 -2.45 4.68 -4.67
CA ALA A 206 -2.12 5.86 -5.45
C ALA A 206 -1.95 5.54 -6.94
N HIS A 207 -1.32 4.40 -7.25
CA HIS A 207 -1.20 3.90 -8.62
C HIS A 207 -2.53 3.70 -9.30
N THR A 208 -3.54 3.24 -8.56
CA THR A 208 -4.87 3.01 -9.13
C THR A 208 -5.59 4.30 -9.55
N PHE A 209 -5.21 5.47 -9.03
CA PHE A 209 -5.77 6.76 -9.46
C PHE A 209 -5.22 7.12 -10.84
N HIS A 210 -3.91 7.26 -10.97
CA HIS A 210 -3.31 7.76 -12.22
C HIS A 210 -3.32 6.74 -13.36
N GLN A 211 -3.41 5.44 -13.08
CA GLN A 211 -3.67 4.41 -14.10
C GLN A 211 -5.06 4.54 -14.74
N ARG A 212 -6.04 5.13 -14.04
CA ARG A 212 -7.39 5.32 -14.56
C ARG A 212 -7.55 6.63 -15.31
N VAL A 213 -7.06 7.71 -14.72
CA VAL A 213 -7.02 9.03 -15.35
C VAL A 213 -5.66 9.62 -15.06
N GLU A 214 -4.81 9.64 -16.08
CA GLU A 214 -3.45 10.18 -16.02
C GLU A 214 -3.46 11.65 -15.57
N TYR A 215 -2.51 12.04 -14.71
CA TYR A 215 -2.37 13.44 -14.32
C TYR A 215 -1.55 14.23 -15.36
N SER A 216 -1.60 15.57 -15.32
CA SER A 216 -0.83 16.40 -16.26
C SER A 216 0.69 16.15 -16.14
N LYS A 217 1.38 16.12 -17.28
CA LYS A 217 2.85 16.06 -17.38
C LYS A 217 3.58 17.20 -16.69
N ASP A 218 2.88 18.21 -16.18
CA ASP A 218 3.46 19.25 -15.34
C ASP A 218 4.01 18.72 -14.02
N PHE A 219 3.48 17.61 -13.48
CA PHE A 219 4.07 16.95 -12.31
C PHE A 219 5.48 16.44 -12.62
N ASP A 220 5.64 15.69 -13.72
CA ASP A 220 6.92 15.13 -14.18
C ASP A 220 7.98 16.24 -14.34
N LYS A 221 7.56 17.40 -14.87
CA LYS A 221 8.44 18.56 -15.07
C LYS A 221 9.01 19.15 -13.78
N ILE A 222 8.39 18.91 -12.62
CA ILE A 222 8.89 19.41 -11.33
C ILE A 222 10.26 18.81 -11.00
N SER A 223 10.51 17.55 -11.36
CA SER A 223 11.75 16.81 -11.05
C SER A 223 12.40 16.10 -12.26
N ASN A 224 12.02 16.46 -13.49
CA ASN A 224 12.40 15.73 -14.72
C ASN A 224 13.91 15.43 -14.86
N LEU A 225 14.78 16.34 -14.42
CA LEU A 225 16.23 16.17 -14.54
C LEU A 225 16.86 15.24 -13.47
N ASP A 226 16.08 14.84 -12.46
CA ASP A 226 16.59 14.19 -11.25
C ASP A 226 16.09 12.76 -11.06
N TYR A 227 15.21 12.26 -11.94
CA TYR A 227 14.83 10.86 -11.95
C TYR A 227 16.04 9.97 -12.26
N LYS A 228 16.24 8.93 -11.44
CA LYS A 228 17.38 8.01 -11.46
C LYS A 228 17.04 6.64 -12.07
N GLN A 229 15.78 6.37 -12.40
CA GLN A 229 15.30 5.10 -12.97
C GLN A 229 15.82 3.91 -12.14
N ALA A 230 16.45 2.93 -12.79
CA ALA A 230 16.99 1.74 -12.13
C ALA A 230 18.03 2.02 -11.03
N ASN A 231 18.59 3.23 -10.97
CA ASN A 231 19.53 3.65 -9.92
C ASN A 231 18.85 4.33 -8.70
N ALA A 232 17.52 4.38 -8.62
CA ALA A 232 16.81 5.11 -7.57
C ALA A 232 17.23 4.75 -6.15
N ILE A 233 17.46 3.45 -5.87
CA ILE A 233 17.77 2.98 -4.50
C ILE A 233 19.20 3.36 -4.07
N ASN A 234 20.19 3.10 -4.92
CA ASN A 234 21.62 3.20 -4.55
C ASN A 234 22.35 4.40 -5.16
N GLY A 235 21.78 5.02 -6.20
CA GLY A 235 22.41 6.08 -6.97
C GLY A 235 22.68 7.34 -6.15
N TRP A 236 21.74 7.74 -5.29
CA TRP A 236 21.91 8.92 -4.43
C TRP A 236 23.09 8.78 -3.49
N SER A 237 23.13 7.70 -2.70
CA SER A 237 24.21 7.46 -1.73
C SER A 237 25.56 7.27 -2.43
N ARG A 238 25.59 6.56 -3.56
CA ARG A 238 26.81 6.41 -4.38
C ARG A 238 27.33 7.75 -4.87
N ASP A 239 26.44 8.66 -5.24
CA ASP A 239 26.78 10.00 -5.73
C ASP A 239 27.05 10.99 -4.57
N GLY A 240 27.04 10.55 -3.30
CA GLY A 240 27.23 11.40 -2.12
C GLY A 240 26.08 12.38 -1.87
N LYS A 241 24.88 12.09 -2.40
CA LYS A 241 23.71 12.96 -2.39
C LYS A 241 22.57 12.36 -1.57
N ASN A 242 21.65 13.22 -1.13
CA ASN A 242 20.42 12.83 -0.45
C ASN A 242 19.22 13.18 -1.34
N SER A 243 18.40 12.18 -1.70
CA SER A 243 17.21 12.35 -2.56
C SER A 243 16.22 13.37 -2.02
N LEU A 244 16.12 13.52 -0.69
CA LEU A 244 15.27 14.54 -0.06
C LEU A 244 15.64 15.95 -0.47
N HIS A 245 16.94 16.26 -0.57
CA HIS A 245 17.40 17.60 -0.93
C HIS A 245 17.08 17.94 -2.40
N TYR A 246 16.71 16.94 -3.21
CA TYR A 246 16.31 17.07 -4.61
C TYR A 246 14.78 16.91 -4.79
N GLY A 247 14.03 16.88 -3.69
CA GLY A 247 12.57 16.91 -3.71
C GLY A 247 11.89 15.54 -3.86
N PHE A 248 12.60 14.45 -3.58
CA PHE A 248 12.03 13.10 -3.53
C PHE A 248 11.82 12.66 -2.08
N ILE A 249 10.60 12.26 -1.72
CA ILE A 249 10.27 11.92 -0.32
C ILE A 249 11.00 10.66 0.17
N THR A 250 11.39 9.77 -0.75
CA THR A 250 12.24 8.60 -0.55
C THR A 250 13.20 8.44 -1.73
N ASN A 251 14.21 7.58 -1.60
CA ASN A 251 15.05 7.20 -2.75
C ASN A 251 14.22 6.56 -3.87
N TYR A 252 13.24 5.73 -3.52
CA TYR A 252 12.40 5.01 -4.49
C TYR A 252 11.52 5.96 -5.32
N ALA A 253 11.04 7.05 -4.73
CA ALA A 253 10.33 8.12 -5.43
C ALA A 253 11.10 8.70 -6.64
N SER A 254 12.44 8.56 -6.68
CA SER A 254 13.25 9.01 -7.81
C SER A 254 13.31 8.01 -8.98
N GLN A 255 12.63 6.88 -8.91
CA GLN A 255 12.61 5.91 -10.02
C GLN A 255 11.97 6.52 -11.26
N GLU A 256 10.72 6.97 -11.14
CA GLU A 256 10.00 7.68 -12.18
C GLU A 256 8.86 8.51 -11.58
N SER A 257 8.17 9.30 -12.41
CA SER A 257 7.14 10.23 -11.97
C SER A 257 5.95 9.57 -11.28
N HIS A 258 5.54 8.38 -11.74
CA HIS A 258 4.43 7.65 -11.14
C HIS A 258 4.77 7.12 -9.75
N GLU A 259 5.99 6.62 -9.57
CA GLU A 259 6.54 6.20 -8.28
C GLU A 259 6.74 7.38 -7.32
N ASP A 260 7.15 8.54 -7.85
CA ASP A 260 7.26 9.79 -7.10
C ASP A 260 5.91 10.23 -6.53
N PHE A 261 4.87 10.20 -7.37
CA PHE A 261 3.50 10.47 -6.96
C PHE A 261 3.03 9.49 -5.89
N ALA A 262 3.21 8.18 -6.13
CA ALA A 262 2.74 7.14 -5.22
C ALA A 262 3.47 7.15 -3.87
N GLU A 263 4.80 7.33 -3.86
CA GLU A 263 5.58 7.48 -2.64
C GLU A 263 5.21 8.75 -1.88
N LEU A 264 5.04 9.87 -2.57
CA LEU A 264 4.61 11.12 -1.92
C LEU A 264 3.23 10.97 -1.29
N PHE A 265 2.28 10.35 -1.99
CA PHE A 265 0.95 10.08 -1.46
C PHE A 265 1.01 9.17 -0.24
N GLY A 266 1.67 8.01 -0.35
CA GLY A 266 1.80 7.04 0.72
C GLY A 266 2.45 7.63 1.98
N ASN A 267 3.57 8.32 1.83
CA ASN A 267 4.24 8.98 2.97
C ASN A 267 3.41 10.13 3.54
N TYR A 268 2.73 10.91 2.70
CA TYR A 268 1.90 12.01 3.16
C TYR A 268 0.70 11.53 3.98
N ILE A 269 0.05 10.42 3.61
CA ILE A 269 -1.08 9.92 4.41
C ILE A 269 -0.62 9.36 5.77
N VAL A 270 0.51 8.65 5.81
CA VAL A 270 0.89 7.84 7.00
C VAL A 270 1.75 8.58 8.03
N LEU A 271 2.63 9.50 7.61
CA LEU A 271 3.52 10.19 8.55
C LEU A 271 2.71 11.15 9.43
N THR A 272 2.94 11.17 10.75
CA THR A 272 2.28 12.15 11.64
C THR A 272 2.69 13.58 11.27
N PRO A 273 2.00 14.62 11.77
CA PRO A 273 2.42 16.01 11.54
C PRO A 273 3.88 16.25 11.98
N GLU A 274 4.29 15.69 13.12
CA GLU A 274 5.64 15.81 13.65
C GLU A 274 6.67 15.14 12.74
N GLU A 275 6.39 13.91 12.31
CA GLU A 275 7.28 13.16 11.40
C GLU A 275 7.38 13.82 10.03
N TRP A 276 6.27 14.30 9.48
CA TRP A 276 6.23 15.03 8.21
C TRP A 276 7.03 16.34 8.30
N ASN A 277 6.83 17.11 9.36
CA ASN A 277 7.57 18.37 9.57
C ASN A 277 9.06 18.12 9.76
N ALA A 278 9.46 17.08 10.52
CA ALA A 278 10.86 16.69 10.66
C ALA A 278 11.47 16.26 9.31
N ARG A 279 10.70 15.55 8.47
CA ARG A 279 11.10 15.16 7.12
C ARG A 279 11.31 16.37 6.21
N LEU A 280 10.38 17.33 6.24
CA LEU A 280 10.50 18.57 5.47
C LEU A 280 11.64 19.46 5.95
N ALA A 281 11.88 19.54 7.27
CA ALA A 281 13.04 20.25 7.82
C ALA A 281 14.36 19.63 7.32
N SER A 282 14.43 18.30 7.25
CA SER A 282 15.59 17.59 6.68
C SER A 282 15.74 17.83 5.17
N ALA A 283 14.65 18.10 4.46
CA ALA A 283 14.64 18.38 3.02
C ALA A 283 14.90 19.87 2.70
N ASP A 284 14.94 20.76 3.69
CA ASP A 284 15.06 22.20 3.50
C ASP A 284 16.51 22.64 3.23
N VAL A 285 17.10 22.03 2.21
CA VAL A 285 18.46 22.25 1.73
C VAL A 285 18.38 22.55 0.24
N VAL A 286 19.05 23.62 -0.19
CA VAL A 286 19.23 23.95 -1.62
C VAL A 286 20.54 23.32 -2.10
N PRO A 287 20.50 22.29 -2.97
CA PRO A 287 21.73 21.70 -3.50
C PRO A 287 22.52 22.70 -4.36
N GLU A 288 23.84 22.49 -4.47
CA GLU A 288 24.69 23.25 -5.37
C GLU A 288 24.15 23.23 -6.81
N GLY A 289 24.09 24.41 -7.45
CA GLY A 289 23.57 24.57 -8.81
C GLY A 289 22.05 24.51 -8.93
N ARG A 290 21.30 24.52 -7.82
CA ARG A 290 19.83 24.59 -7.80
C ARG A 290 19.34 25.88 -7.17
N THR A 291 18.07 26.20 -7.46
CA THR A 291 17.40 27.41 -6.97
C THR A 291 16.32 27.15 -5.92
N LEU A 292 15.85 25.89 -5.81
CA LEU A 292 14.82 25.49 -4.86
C LEU A 292 15.38 24.46 -3.88
N SER A 293 14.91 24.52 -2.64
CA SER A 293 15.17 23.47 -1.66
C SER A 293 14.34 22.22 -1.97
N GLY A 294 14.79 21.07 -1.48
CA GLY A 294 14.02 19.83 -1.56
C GLY A 294 12.61 19.98 -0.97
N LYS A 295 12.49 20.68 0.16
CA LYS A 295 11.21 21.04 0.79
C LYS A 295 10.29 21.79 -0.18
N ALA A 296 10.75 22.87 -0.80
CA ALA A 296 9.94 23.66 -1.72
C ALA A 296 9.47 22.84 -2.94
N ILE A 297 10.30 21.89 -3.40
CA ILE A 297 9.95 20.97 -4.49
C ILE A 297 8.87 19.98 -4.02
N ILE A 298 9.02 19.39 -2.83
CA ILE A 298 8.03 18.46 -2.24
C ILE A 298 6.68 19.16 -2.04
N GLU A 299 6.68 20.38 -1.50
CA GLU A 299 5.46 21.17 -1.29
C GLU A 299 4.75 21.45 -2.62
N LYS A 300 5.50 21.83 -3.67
CA LYS A 300 4.95 22.04 -5.01
C LYS A 300 4.31 20.76 -5.60
N LYS A 301 4.95 19.59 -5.41
CA LYS A 301 4.38 18.30 -5.83
C LYS A 301 3.11 17.96 -5.06
N LEU A 302 3.10 18.23 -3.75
CA LEU A 302 1.95 17.96 -2.90
C LEU A 302 0.75 18.85 -3.27
N ASP A 303 0.97 20.12 -3.58
CA ASP A 303 -0.09 21.03 -4.04
C ASP A 303 -0.68 20.61 -5.39
N PHE A 304 0.17 20.14 -6.31
CA PHE A 304 -0.29 19.52 -7.55
C PHE A 304 -1.16 18.29 -7.25
N MET A 305 -0.68 17.41 -6.37
CA MET A 305 -1.39 16.18 -5.97
C MET A 305 -2.75 16.50 -5.36
N ARG A 306 -2.84 17.44 -4.41
CA ARG A 306 -4.12 17.91 -3.84
C ARG A 306 -5.09 18.33 -4.93
N THR A 307 -4.62 19.16 -5.86
CA THR A 307 -5.44 19.67 -6.96
C THR A 307 -5.94 18.55 -7.87
N TYR A 308 -5.06 17.64 -8.28
CA TYR A 308 -5.42 16.50 -9.11
C TYR A 308 -6.43 15.59 -8.40
N MET A 309 -6.16 15.22 -7.14
CA MET A 309 -7.01 14.32 -6.37
C MET A 309 -8.40 14.92 -6.11
N GLN A 310 -8.47 16.21 -5.78
CA GLN A 310 -9.73 16.91 -5.58
C GLN A 310 -10.52 17.05 -6.89
N ASN A 311 -9.88 17.42 -7.99
CA ASN A 311 -10.59 17.72 -9.24
C ASN A 311 -11.02 16.46 -9.99
N GLN A 312 -10.21 15.40 -9.98
CA GLN A 312 -10.49 14.16 -10.73
C GLN A 312 -11.30 13.15 -9.91
N TRP A 313 -11.06 13.10 -8.60
CA TRP A 313 -11.60 12.05 -7.74
C TRP A 313 -12.48 12.57 -6.61
N HIS A 314 -12.61 13.89 -6.46
CA HIS A 314 -13.30 14.53 -5.34
C HIS A 314 -12.77 14.11 -3.97
N LEU A 315 -11.53 13.63 -3.94
CA LEU A 315 -10.86 13.16 -2.75
C LEU A 315 -9.96 14.26 -2.19
N ASP A 316 -10.37 14.81 -1.04
CA ASP A 316 -9.50 15.65 -0.22
C ASP A 316 -8.52 14.76 0.56
N ILE A 317 -7.25 14.77 0.12
CA ILE A 317 -6.19 13.97 0.72
C ILE A 317 -5.77 14.44 2.10
N ASP A 318 -6.00 15.72 2.44
CA ASP A 318 -5.72 16.24 3.78
C ASP A 318 -6.77 15.73 4.77
N SER A 319 -8.04 15.66 4.33
CA SER A 319 -9.11 15.00 5.08
C SER A 319 -8.83 13.49 5.25
N LEU A 320 -8.46 12.78 4.19
CA LEU A 320 -8.09 11.36 4.28
C LEU A 320 -6.96 11.15 5.30
N ARG A 321 -5.89 11.95 5.20
CA ARG A 321 -4.77 11.96 6.16
C ARG A 321 -5.28 12.13 7.59
N LYS A 322 -6.16 13.10 7.83
CA LYS A 322 -6.76 13.35 9.16
C LYS A 322 -7.56 12.14 9.68
N TYR A 323 -8.38 11.50 8.84
CA TYR A 323 -9.15 10.32 9.25
C TYR A 323 -8.26 9.12 9.56
N VAL A 324 -7.20 8.89 8.78
CA VAL A 324 -6.22 7.84 9.08
C VAL A 324 -5.53 8.13 10.43
N GLN A 325 -5.06 9.36 10.63
CA GLN A 325 -4.27 9.74 11.80
C GLN A 325 -5.10 9.87 13.08
N SER A 326 -6.40 10.18 12.99
CA SER A 326 -7.28 10.20 14.17
C SER A 326 -7.44 8.83 14.85
N ARG A 327 -7.08 7.76 14.14
CA ARG A 327 -7.13 6.37 14.62
C ARG A 327 -5.85 5.92 15.33
N TYR A 328 -4.78 6.72 15.26
CA TYR A 328 -3.46 6.39 15.80
C TYR A 328 -3.39 6.40 17.33
N PRO A 329 -3.94 7.40 18.06
CA PRO A 329 -3.77 7.49 19.51
C PRO A 329 -4.28 6.25 20.26
N GLU A 330 -5.34 5.63 19.73
CA GLU A 330 -6.05 4.51 20.37
C GLU A 330 -5.79 3.18 19.66
N PHE A 331 -4.76 3.09 18.82
CA PHE A 331 -4.51 1.91 18.01
C PHE A 331 -4.24 0.67 18.88
N ALA A 332 -3.34 0.78 19.86
CA ALA A 332 -3.00 -0.31 20.76
C ALA A 332 -4.17 -0.73 21.68
N ARG A 333 -5.16 0.14 21.89
CA ARG A 333 -6.38 -0.19 22.64
C ARG A 333 -7.30 -1.13 21.87
N GLN A 334 -7.24 -1.13 20.54
CA GLN A 334 -8.14 -1.94 19.71
C GLN A 334 -7.81 -3.44 19.85
N ASP A 335 -8.82 -4.28 19.68
CA ASP A 335 -8.64 -5.73 19.57
C ASP A 335 -8.82 -6.19 18.12
N PHE A 336 -7.70 -6.41 17.46
CA PHE A 336 -7.67 -6.90 16.08
C PHE A 336 -7.62 -8.42 15.98
N SER A 337 -7.55 -9.16 17.09
CA SER A 337 -7.42 -10.63 17.08
C SER A 337 -8.74 -11.36 16.80
N GLN A 338 -9.86 -10.65 16.86
CA GLN A 338 -11.20 -11.24 16.81
C GLN A 338 -11.89 -11.03 15.46
N ILE A 339 -12.83 -11.92 15.13
CA ILE A 339 -13.75 -11.76 14.01
C ILE A 339 -14.86 -10.80 14.44
N HIS A 340 -14.96 -9.66 13.75
CA HIS A 340 -15.98 -8.63 14.01
C HIS A 340 -16.97 -8.58 12.84
N LEU A 341 -18.00 -9.44 12.86
CA LEU A 341 -19.07 -9.37 11.87
C LEU A 341 -19.91 -8.11 12.11
N ASN A 342 -20.03 -7.26 11.11
CA ASN A 342 -21.01 -6.18 11.15
C ASN A 342 -22.40 -6.83 11.11
N LYS A 343 -23.18 -6.64 12.17
CA LYS A 343 -24.58 -7.11 12.23
C LYS A 343 -25.49 -6.27 11.36
#